data_AF-A0A965E9Q3-F1
#
_entry.id   AF-A0A965E9Q3-F1
#
_cell.length_a   1.000
_cell.length_b   1.000
_cell.length_c   1.000
_cell.angle_alpha   90.00
_cell.angle_beta   90.00
_cell.angle_gamma   90.00
#
_symmetry.space_group_name_H-M   'P 1'
#
loop_
_entity.id
_entity.type
_entity.pdbx_description
1 polymer ?
#
loop_
_entity_poly.entity_id
_entity_poly.type
_entity_poly.pdbx_seq_one_letter_code
_entity_poly.pdbx_strand_id
1 'polypeptide(L)'
;HGFDESANIVTAEDYDLWIRLAATHPKTIFIPEILGEFHRLTNSASSAVMRNLSSEIFVLKKHFADQPKNLVIRFRQRHRLAIAEYGAARQLYGQPKQALSLFFTALRLSPLVFKIYPAIFLLMMKTTRRKKSTW
;
A
#
# COMPACT_ATOMS: atom_id res chain seq x y z
N HIS A 1 21.57 15.39 -2.37
CA HIS A 1 20.73 14.60 -3.29
C HIS A 1 19.26 14.79 -2.93
N GLY A 2 18.44 15.23 -3.89
CA GLY A 2 17.02 15.53 -3.69
C GLY A 2 16.09 14.33 -3.90
N PHE A 3 14.88 14.60 -4.39
CA PHE A 3 13.91 13.59 -4.81
C PHE A 3 14.40 12.84 -6.07
N ASP A 4 13.94 11.61 -6.24
CA ASP A 4 14.12 10.86 -7.47
C ASP A 4 13.01 11.27 -8.45
N GLU A 5 13.39 11.66 -9.67
CA GLU A 5 12.49 12.22 -10.68
C GLU A 5 11.97 11.17 -11.66
N SER A 6 12.23 9.88 -11.41
CA SER A 6 11.73 8.80 -12.26
C SER A 6 10.21 8.79 -12.34
N ALA A 7 9.68 8.71 -13.56
CA ALA A 7 8.24 8.62 -13.82
C ALA A 7 7.57 7.41 -13.12
N ASN A 8 8.34 6.37 -12.78
CA ASN A 8 7.83 5.15 -12.15
C ASN A 8 7.41 5.36 -10.69
N ILE A 9 7.98 6.35 -10.01
CA ILE A 9 7.74 6.59 -8.59
C ILE A 9 6.85 7.80 -8.33
N VAL A 10 6.31 8.43 -9.38
CA VAL A 10 5.41 9.57 -9.23
C VAL A 10 4.25 9.15 -8.33
N THR A 11 4.01 9.88 -7.23
CA THR A 11 3.12 9.59 -6.07
C THR A 11 3.75 8.87 -4.86
N ALA A 12 5.02 8.46 -4.95
CA ALA A 12 5.77 7.78 -3.88
C ALA A 12 7.22 8.32 -3.75
N GLU A 13 7.47 9.54 -4.25
CA GLU A 13 8.78 10.20 -4.24
C GLU A 13 9.27 10.47 -2.81
N ASP A 14 8.34 10.87 -1.95
CA ASP A 14 8.58 11.07 -0.52
C ASP A 14 9.02 9.77 0.15
N TYR A 15 8.37 8.66 -0.17
CA TYR A 15 8.69 7.37 0.42
C TYR A 15 10.10 6.89 0.04
N ASP A 16 10.49 7.04 -1.23
CA ASP A 16 11.87 6.74 -1.66
C ASP A 16 12.89 7.59 -0.90
N LEU A 17 12.64 8.90 -0.78
CA LEU A 17 13.50 9.81 -0.03
C LEU A 17 13.63 9.37 1.43
N TRP A 18 12.52 9.07 2.10
CA TRP A 18 12.53 8.64 3.50
C TRP A 18 13.28 7.33 3.72
N ILE A 19 13.17 6.36 2.81
CA ILE A 19 13.93 5.11 2.92
C ILE A 19 15.44 5.38 2.77
N ARG A 20 15.85 6.20 1.79
CA ARG A 20 17.26 6.57 1.62
C ARG A 20 17.81 7.32 2.82
N LEU A 21 17.03 8.23 3.40
CA LEU A 21 17.41 8.92 4.63
C LEU A 21 17.49 7.95 5.81
N ALA A 22 16.55 7.02 5.98
CA ALA A 22 16.61 6.03 7.05
C ALA A 22 17.86 5.14 6.95
N ALA A 23 18.35 4.86 5.74
CA ALA A 23 19.57 4.10 5.51
C ALA A 23 20.85 4.83 5.97
N THR A 24 20.82 6.14 6.19
CA THR A 24 21.95 6.89 6.78
C THR A 24 21.95 6.85 8.31
N HIS A 25 21.06 6.07 8.92
CA HIS A 25 20.88 5.93 10.37
C HIS A 25 20.73 7.28 11.13
N PRO A 26 19.90 8.21 10.64
CA PRO A 26 19.67 9.46 11.36
C PRO A 26 18.94 9.20 12.67
N LYS A 27 19.11 10.11 13.64
CA LYS A 27 18.26 10.14 14.82
C LYS A 27 16.85 10.57 14.41
N THR A 28 15.92 9.62 14.36
CA THR A 28 14.51 9.88 14.02
C THR A 28 13.65 9.83 15.27
N ILE A 29 12.77 10.82 15.44
CA ILE A 29 11.76 10.87 16.51
C ILE A 29 10.38 11.02 15.89
N PHE A 30 9.38 10.38 16.49
CA PHE A 30 7.97 10.60 16.15
C PHE A 30 7.38 11.58 17.15
N ILE A 31 6.78 12.67 16.66
CA ILE A 31 6.10 13.66 17.49
C ILE A 31 4.62 13.28 17.51
N PRO A 32 4.05 12.88 18.66
CA PRO A 32 2.66 12.44 18.75
C PRO A 32 1.67 13.62 18.80
N GLU A 33 1.87 14.60 17.94
CA GLU A 33 1.04 15.81 17.82
C GLU A 33 0.52 15.93 16.38
N ILE A 34 -0.72 16.41 16.22
CA ILE A 34 -1.28 16.68 14.90
C ILE A 34 -0.70 18.01 14.41
N LEU A 35 0.33 17.93 13.58
CA LEU A 35 1.04 19.10 13.03
C LEU A 35 0.60 19.49 11.61
N GLY A 36 -0.35 18.75 11.04
CA GLY A 36 -0.84 19.02 9.69
C GLY A 36 -2.03 18.16 9.31
N GLU A 37 -2.71 18.59 8.25
CA GLU A 37 -3.87 17.92 7.68
C GLU A 37 -3.61 17.58 6.23
N PHE A 38 -4.04 16.39 5.79
CA PHE A 38 -3.94 15.96 4.41
C PHE A 38 -5.30 16.03 3.72
N HIS A 39 -5.43 16.94 2.76
CA HIS A 39 -6.67 17.10 2.01
C HIS A 39 -6.75 16.11 0.85
N ARG A 40 -7.69 15.17 0.95
CA ARG A 40 -7.96 14.19 -0.11
C ARG A 40 -8.92 14.78 -1.13
N LEU A 41 -8.38 15.37 -2.19
CA LEU A 41 -9.17 15.80 -3.34
C LEU A 41 -9.51 14.61 -4.26
N THR A 42 -10.67 14.65 -4.91
CA THR A 42 -11.17 13.59 -5.81
C THR A 42 -10.24 13.30 -7.00
N ASN A 43 -9.46 14.29 -7.45
CA ASN A 43 -8.47 14.15 -8.53
C ASN A 43 -7.02 14.20 -8.04
N SER A 44 -6.77 13.93 -6.76
CA SER A 44 -5.41 13.91 -6.21
C SER A 44 -4.61 12.69 -6.69
N ALA A 45 -3.28 12.77 -6.63
CA ALA A 45 -2.39 11.62 -6.79
C ALA A 45 -2.84 10.40 -5.96
N SER A 46 -3.30 10.65 -4.73
CA SER A 46 -3.77 9.62 -3.80
C SER A 46 -5.17 9.08 -4.13
N SER A 47 -5.94 9.71 -5.01
CA SER A 47 -7.21 9.15 -5.51
C SER A 47 -7.00 8.16 -6.66
N ALA A 48 -5.86 8.23 -7.35
CA ALA A 48 -5.43 7.27 -8.36
C ALA A 48 -4.80 6.02 -7.70
N VAL A 49 -5.60 5.26 -6.94
CA VAL A 49 -5.13 4.16 -6.08
C VAL A 49 -4.19 3.18 -6.78
N MET A 50 -4.52 2.74 -8.00
CA MET A 50 -3.69 1.76 -8.73
C MET A 50 -2.34 2.34 -9.15
N ARG A 51 -2.30 3.63 -9.54
CA ARG A 51 -1.06 4.32 -9.85
C ARG A 51 -0.19 4.43 -8.61
N ASN A 52 -0.78 4.87 -7.49
CA ASN A 52 -0.07 4.97 -6.21
C ASN A 52 0.49 3.62 -5.74
N LEU A 53 -0.32 2.56 -5.83
CA LEU A 53 0.14 1.20 -5.52
C LEU A 53 1.31 0.78 -6.43
N SER A 54 1.23 1.06 -7.73
CA SER A 54 2.29 0.70 -8.67
C SER A 54 3.61 1.39 -8.34
N SER A 55 3.55 2.68 -7.97
CA SER A 55 4.71 3.47 -7.57
C SER A 55 5.27 3.01 -6.22
N GLU A 56 4.43 2.73 -5.23
CA GLU A 56 4.86 2.14 -3.95
C GLU A 56 5.57 0.81 -4.16
N ILE A 57 5.00 -0.10 -4.97
CA ILE A 57 5.61 -1.40 -5.28
C ILE A 57 6.96 -1.22 -5.99
N PHE A 58 7.07 -0.25 -6.90
CA PHE A 58 8.34 0.04 -7.58
C PHE A 58 9.41 0.48 -6.57
N VAL A 59 9.10 1.45 -5.71
CA VAL A 59 10.01 1.91 -4.65
C VAL A 59 10.42 0.77 -3.74
N LEU A 60 9.47 -0.05 -3.28
CA LEU A 60 9.77 -1.22 -2.45
C LEU A 60 10.73 -2.19 -3.16
N LYS A 61 10.45 -2.54 -4.42
CA LYS A 61 11.31 -3.46 -5.18
C LYS A 61 12.70 -2.89 -5.43
N LYS A 62 12.82 -1.59 -5.70
CA LYS A 62 14.09 -0.87 -5.82
C LYS A 62 14.93 -1.08 -4.56
N HIS A 63 14.39 -0.76 -3.39
CA HIS A 63 15.11 -0.90 -2.11
C HIS A 63 15.31 -2.34 -1.65
N PHE A 64 14.47 -3.28 -2.10
CA PHE A 64 14.65 -4.70 -1.83
C PHE A 64 15.81 -5.32 -2.61
N ALA A 65 16.18 -4.76 -3.76
CA ALA A 65 17.27 -5.26 -4.59
C ALA A 65 18.62 -5.19 -3.86
N ASP A 66 18.80 -4.17 -3.00
CA ASP A 66 20.01 -3.94 -2.23
C ASP A 66 20.07 -4.75 -0.92
N GLN A 67 19.04 -5.54 -0.61
CA GLN A 67 18.97 -6.31 0.63
C GLN A 67 19.56 -7.72 0.48
N PRO A 68 20.08 -8.31 1.58
CA PRO A 68 20.58 -9.69 1.56
C PRO A 68 19.52 -10.71 1.12
N LYS A 69 19.92 -11.64 0.25
CA LYS A 69 19.04 -12.68 -0.32
C LYS A 69 18.86 -13.89 0.61
N ASN A 70 18.39 -13.64 1.83
CA ASN A 70 18.07 -14.71 2.78
C ASN A 70 16.54 -14.94 2.89
N LEU A 71 16.16 -16.11 3.39
CA LEU A 71 14.74 -16.51 3.48
C LEU A 71 13.92 -15.59 4.38
N VAL A 72 14.48 -15.16 5.51
CA VAL A 72 13.79 -14.29 6.49
C VAL A 72 13.47 -12.92 5.86
N ILE A 73 14.45 -12.31 5.21
CA ILE A 73 14.28 -11.05 4.47
C ILE A 73 13.28 -11.23 3.34
N ARG A 74 13.35 -12.33 2.59
CA ARG A 74 12.35 -12.64 1.55
C ARG A 74 10.93 -12.72 2.11
N PHE A 75 10.72 -13.36 3.27
CA PHE A 75 9.41 -13.39 3.94
C PHE A 75 8.95 -11.99 4.35
N ARG A 76 9.85 -11.17 4.92
CA ARG A 76 9.55 -9.77 5.29
C ARG A 76 9.19 -8.91 4.07
N GLN A 77 9.92 -9.03 2.97
CA GLN A 77 9.65 -8.34 1.70
C GLN A 77 8.27 -8.73 1.15
N ARG A 78 7.96 -10.03 1.10
CA ARG A 78 6.64 -10.53 0.69
C ARG A 78 5.53 -9.99 1.58
N HIS A 79 5.74 -9.96 2.88
CA HIS A 79 4.78 -9.40 3.84
C HIS A 79 4.57 -7.89 3.62
N ARG A 80 5.64 -7.12 3.37
CA ARG A 80 5.52 -5.68 3.09
C ARG A 80 4.75 -5.40 1.79
N LEU A 81 4.95 -6.20 0.75
CA LEU A 81 4.15 -6.13 -0.48
C LEU A 81 2.68 -6.47 -0.21
N ALA A 82 2.41 -7.50 0.61
CA ALA A 82 1.04 -7.85 1.00
C ALA A 82 0.32 -6.68 1.70
N ILE A 83 1.04 -5.93 2.56
CA ILE A 83 0.49 -4.74 3.22
C ILE A 83 0.12 -3.64 2.21
N ALA A 84 0.95 -3.40 1.19
CA ALA A 84 0.68 -2.41 0.15
C ALA A 84 -0.59 -2.78 -0.65
N GLU A 85 -0.66 -4.03 -1.13
CA GLU A 85 -1.81 -4.60 -1.84
C GLU A 85 -3.10 -4.51 -1.00
N TYR A 86 -3.03 -4.86 0.29
CA TYR A 86 -4.13 -4.72 1.23
C TYR A 86 -4.59 -3.26 1.40
N GLY A 87 -3.64 -2.32 1.49
CA GLY A 87 -3.92 -0.89 1.59
C GLY A 87 -4.69 -0.37 0.37
N ALA A 88 -4.25 -0.74 -0.84
CA ALA A 88 -4.95 -0.38 -2.07
C ALA A 88 -6.35 -1.03 -2.17
N ALA A 89 -6.47 -2.31 -1.81
CA ALA A 89 -7.75 -3.02 -1.80
C ALA A 89 -8.81 -2.32 -0.94
N ARG A 90 -8.41 -1.80 0.23
CA ARG A 90 -9.31 -1.03 1.11
C ARG A 90 -9.75 0.30 0.49
N GLN A 91 -8.87 0.98 -0.23
CA GLN A 91 -9.23 2.24 -0.87
C GLN A 91 -10.21 2.01 -2.03
N LEU A 92 -10.11 0.86 -2.71
CA LEU A 92 -11.01 0.45 -3.79
C LEU A 92 -12.28 -0.27 -3.32
N TYR A 93 -12.68 -0.11 -2.06
CA TYR A 93 -13.88 -0.76 -1.51
C TYR A 93 -15.22 -0.36 -2.20
N GLY A 94 -15.20 0.68 -3.04
CA GLY A 94 -16.30 1.02 -3.95
C GLY A 94 -16.36 0.16 -5.23
N GLN A 95 -15.26 -0.50 -5.59
CA GLN A 95 -15.06 -1.29 -6.81
C GLN A 95 -14.76 -2.76 -6.45
N PRO A 96 -15.79 -3.57 -6.13
CA PRO A 96 -15.62 -4.84 -5.44
C PRO A 96 -14.77 -5.86 -6.18
N LYS A 97 -14.86 -5.92 -7.52
CA LYS A 97 -14.06 -6.86 -8.32
C LYS A 97 -12.56 -6.58 -8.19
N GLN A 98 -12.17 -5.30 -8.30
CA GLN A 98 -10.76 -4.90 -8.18
C GLN A 98 -10.25 -5.06 -6.76
N ALA A 99 -11.01 -4.61 -5.76
CA ALA A 99 -10.65 -4.78 -4.35
C ALA A 99 -10.46 -6.26 -3.99
N LEU A 100 -11.35 -7.15 -4.46
CA LEU A 100 -11.25 -8.58 -4.20
C LEU A 100 -9.98 -9.18 -4.84
N SER A 101 -9.66 -8.81 -6.08
CA SER A 101 -8.42 -9.23 -6.74
C SER A 101 -7.18 -8.86 -5.91
N LEU A 102 -7.10 -7.61 -5.46
CA LEU A 102 -5.99 -7.13 -4.63
C LEU A 102 -5.93 -7.82 -3.27
N PHE A 103 -7.08 -8.08 -2.62
CA PHE A 103 -7.11 -8.85 -1.38
C PHE A 103 -6.58 -10.28 -1.56
N PHE A 104 -6.92 -10.95 -2.67
CA PHE A 104 -6.38 -12.26 -2.98
C PHE A 104 -4.87 -12.22 -3.24
N THR A 105 -4.38 -11.22 -3.96
CA THR A 105 -2.94 -11.00 -4.16
C THR A 105 -2.22 -10.81 -2.83
N ALA A 106 -2.76 -9.95 -1.95
CA ALA A 106 -2.23 -9.73 -0.61
C ALA A 106 -2.16 -11.02 0.21
N LEU A 107 -3.24 -11.83 0.18
CA LEU A 107 -3.31 -13.10 0.90
C LEU A 107 -2.28 -14.11 0.39
N ARG A 108 -2.10 -14.20 -0.94
CA ARG A 108 -1.10 -15.08 -1.57
C ARG A 108 0.33 -14.63 -1.23
N LEU A 109 0.56 -13.33 -1.08
CA LEU A 109 1.86 -12.80 -0.69
C LEU A 109 2.16 -13.10 0.79
N SER A 110 1.21 -12.82 1.67
CA SER A 110 1.33 -13.12 3.09
C SER A 110 -0.05 -13.35 3.75
N PRO A 111 -0.35 -14.57 4.20
CA PRO A 111 -1.59 -14.84 4.93
C PRO A 111 -1.60 -14.23 6.34
N LEU A 112 -0.46 -13.73 6.83
CA LEU A 112 -0.30 -13.17 8.16
C LEU A 112 -0.83 -11.74 8.29
N VAL A 113 -1.27 -11.11 7.19
CA VAL A 113 -1.98 -9.83 7.28
C VAL A 113 -3.42 -10.12 7.72
N PHE A 114 -3.61 -10.37 9.02
CA PHE A 114 -4.89 -10.81 9.60
C PHE A 114 -6.07 -9.87 9.29
N LYS A 115 -5.79 -8.60 9.01
CA LYS A 115 -6.81 -7.62 8.64
C LYS A 115 -7.44 -7.88 7.25
N ILE A 116 -6.87 -8.75 6.42
CA ILE A 116 -7.42 -9.14 5.11
C ILE A 116 -8.77 -9.88 5.29
N TYR A 117 -8.82 -10.87 6.19
CA TYR A 117 -10.00 -11.73 6.36
C TYR A 117 -11.29 -10.96 6.69
N PRO A 118 -11.34 -10.10 7.73
CA PRO A 118 -12.54 -9.32 8.01
C PRO A 118 -12.84 -8.32 6.88
N ALA A 119 -11.84 -7.81 6.17
CA ALA A 119 -12.07 -6.89 5.05
C ALA A 119 -12.76 -7.57 3.87
N ILE A 120 -12.36 -8.79 3.50
CA ILE A 120 -13.02 -9.60 2.47
C ILE A 120 -14.46 -9.91 2.90
N PHE A 121 -14.66 -10.33 4.16
CA PHE A 121 -15.98 -10.62 4.70
C PHE A 121 -16.94 -9.42 4.58
N LEU A 122 -16.49 -8.24 5.02
CA LEU A 122 -17.27 -7.01 4.91
C LEU A 122 -17.59 -6.66 3.45
N LEU A 123 -16.64 -6.83 2.53
CA LEU A 123 -16.84 -6.56 1.10
C LEU A 123 -17.93 -7.46 0.51
N MET A 124 -17.94 -8.73 0.86
CA MET A 124 -18.97 -9.69 0.45
C MET A 124 -20.35 -9.33 1.02
N MET A 125 -20.42 -8.96 2.31
CA MET A 125 -21.67 -8.50 2.93
C MET A 125 -22.24 -7.25 2.25
N LYS A 126 -21.39 -6.27 1.92
CA LYS A 126 -21.83 -5.05 1.23
C LYS A 126 -22.36 -5.35 -0.17
N THR A 127 -21.68 -6.22 -0.91
CA THR A 127 -22.06 -6.58 -2.28
C THR A 127 -23.39 -7.31 -2.33
N THR A 128 -23.64 -8.22 -1.38
CA THR A 128 -24.91 -8.95 -1.26
C THR A 128 -26.07 -8.05 -0.84
N ARG A 129 -25.86 -7.12 0.11
CA ARG A 129 -26.88 -6.13 0.51
C ARG A 129 -27.26 -5.18 -0.63
N ARG A 130 -26.27 -4.70 -1.40
CA ARG A 130 -26.53 -3.82 -2.57
C ARG A 130 -27.39 -4.50 -3.63
N LYS A 131 -27.20 -5.80 -3.87
CA LYS A 131 -28.02 -6.58 -4.82
C LYS A 131 -29.46 -6.81 -4.36
N LYS A 132 -29.73 -6.77 -3.05
CA LYS A 132 -31.08 -6.89 -2.49
C LYS A 132 -31.89 -5.59 -2.52
N SER A 133 -31.23 -4.44 -2.65
CA SER A 133 -31.86 -3.11 -2.60
C SER A 133 -32.30 -2.58 -3.98
N THR A 134 -32.13 -3.36 -5.05
CA THR A 134 -32.47 -2.97 -6.43
C THR A 134 -33.73 -3.67 -6.94
N TRP A 135 -34.69 -3.91 -6.05
CA TRP A 135 -36.03 -4.42 -6.36
C TRP A 135 -37.07 -3.48 -5.78
#